data_AF-A0A848P2G2-F1
#
_entry.id   AF-A0A848P2G2-F1
#
_cell.length_a   1.000
_cell.length_b   1.000
_cell.length_c   1.000
_cell.angle_alpha   90.00
_cell.angle_beta   90.00
_cell.angle_gamma   90.00
#
_symmetry.space_group_name_H-M   'P 1'
#
loop_
_entity.id
_entity.type
_entity.pdbx_description
1 polymer ?
#
loop_
_entity_poly.entity_id
_entity_poly.type
_entity_poly.pdbx_seq_one_letter_code
_entity_poly.pdbx_strand_id
1 'polypeptide(L)'
;MPISVRASDPEILAALDARQYQRLDAKLNGLQKDYESGRLDEISLRNAFAPFYHLTPQQIATMQDWVKSSPNSYAAHLGWGIFLRRAALDAQGGQRIAELSSEKLESRTRLLEAAKPELQRARALTAKPMLAIFHLMGVSLFQGDQVASRTLANEANKIDPKNRLVRDRYMVTLTPRWGGSYPAMRSFIAASRAEGLDTEGIRHLEAIMYDDMGHSAMEAGDRAEAYKYFRMALDLDARIGGSFREDYLMTSNAYICGQDRDAKYCR
;
A
#
# COMPACT_ATOMS: atom_id res chain seq x y z
N MET A 1 2.07 7.57 -0.61
CA MET A 1 1.85 7.08 0.76
C MET A 1 3.07 6.28 1.20
N PRO A 2 3.77 6.74 2.23
CA PRO A 2 4.66 5.90 3.01
C PRO A 2 3.82 4.75 3.57
N ILE A 3 4.37 3.54 3.53
CA ILE A 3 3.89 2.43 4.38
C ILE A 3 4.96 2.36 5.45
N SER A 4 4.57 2.36 6.71
CA SER A 4 5.52 2.32 7.80
C SER A 4 6.33 1.03 7.72
N VAL A 5 7.65 1.15 7.59
CA VAL A 5 8.55 -0.01 7.58
C VAL A 5 8.67 -0.48 9.03
N ARG A 6 7.95 -1.55 9.37
CA ARG A 6 8.03 -2.19 10.69
C ARG A 6 9.30 -3.04 10.80
N ALA A 7 9.58 -3.50 12.04
CA ALA A 7 10.64 -4.45 12.35
C ALA A 7 10.66 -5.56 11.29
N SER A 8 11.64 -5.46 10.38
CA SER A 8 11.87 -6.44 9.36
C SER A 8 12.32 -7.72 10.05
N ASP A 9 11.80 -8.86 9.59
CA ASP A 9 12.42 -10.13 9.92
C ASP A 9 13.83 -10.11 9.32
N PRO A 10 14.90 -10.00 10.15
CA PRO A 10 16.25 -9.80 9.65
C PRO A 10 16.72 -11.01 8.82
N GLU A 11 16.09 -12.17 9.00
CA GLU A 11 16.41 -13.38 8.24
C GLU A 11 16.07 -13.26 6.76
N ILE A 12 15.12 -12.40 6.37
CA ILE A 12 14.71 -12.25 4.97
C ILE A 12 15.86 -11.64 4.15
N LEU A 13 16.39 -10.49 4.60
CA LEU A 13 17.52 -9.86 3.92
C LEU A 13 18.80 -10.66 4.13
N ALA A 14 19.02 -11.27 5.30
CA ALA A 14 20.16 -12.14 5.50
C ALA A 14 20.16 -13.35 4.54
N ALA A 15 19.00 -13.97 4.30
CA ALA A 15 18.88 -15.06 3.33
C ALA A 15 19.08 -14.58 1.88
N LEU A 16 18.61 -13.37 1.55
CA LEU A 16 18.88 -12.74 0.26
C LEU A 16 20.39 -12.52 0.09
N ASP A 17 21.04 -11.84 1.03
CA ASP A 17 22.46 -11.50 0.99
C ASP A 17 23.34 -12.77 0.91
N ALA A 18 22.96 -13.83 1.62
CA ALA A 18 23.64 -15.13 1.58
C ALA A 18 23.27 -16.00 0.35
N ARG A 19 22.48 -15.47 -0.60
CA ARG A 19 21.98 -16.18 -1.79
C ARG A 19 21.26 -17.50 -1.48
N GLN A 20 20.63 -17.59 -0.31
CA GLN A 20 19.88 -18.75 0.13
C GLN A 20 18.47 -18.75 -0.47
N TYR A 21 18.36 -18.67 -1.80
CA TYR A 21 17.11 -18.45 -2.52
C TYR A 21 16.06 -19.52 -2.22
N GLN A 22 16.45 -20.78 -2.10
CA GLN A 22 15.53 -21.86 -1.73
C GLN A 22 14.93 -21.67 -0.33
N ARG A 23 15.72 -21.23 0.65
CA ARG A 23 15.26 -20.95 2.01
C ARG A 23 14.34 -19.73 2.03
N LEU A 24 14.73 -18.68 1.31
CA LEU A 24 13.94 -17.45 1.18
C LEU A 24 12.59 -17.72 0.50
N ASP A 25 12.60 -18.46 -0.60
CA ASP A 25 11.39 -18.93 -1.31
C ASP A 25 10.50 -19.76 -0.39
N ALA A 26 11.05 -20.75 0.31
CA ALA A 26 10.27 -21.61 1.19
C ALA A 26 9.58 -20.80 2.29
N LYS A 27 10.28 -19.84 2.90
CA LYS A 27 9.75 -18.96 3.95
C LYS A 27 8.61 -18.08 3.42
N LEU A 28 8.86 -17.29 2.38
CA LEU A 28 7.89 -16.31 1.89
C LEU A 28 6.69 -16.95 1.18
N ASN A 29 6.90 -18.02 0.41
CA ASN A 29 5.79 -18.77 -0.17
C ASN A 29 5.01 -19.56 0.89
N GLY A 30 5.65 -19.96 1.99
CA GLY A 30 4.98 -20.51 3.17
C GLY A 30 4.01 -19.51 3.80
N LEU A 31 4.45 -18.27 4.02
CA LEU A 31 3.60 -17.19 4.53
C LEU A 31 2.42 -16.88 3.59
N GLN A 32 2.65 -16.89 2.27
CA GLN A 32 1.56 -16.74 1.30
C GLN A 32 0.52 -17.87 1.44
N LYS A 33 0.96 -19.13 1.59
CA LYS A 33 0.05 -20.27 1.81
C LYS A 33 -0.68 -20.17 3.15
N ASP A 34 -0.02 -19.70 4.20
CA ASP A 34 -0.65 -19.45 5.49
C ASP A 34 -1.76 -18.41 5.37
N TYR A 35 -1.49 -17.31 4.65
CA TYR A 35 -2.51 -16.32 4.32
C TYR A 35 -3.67 -16.90 3.51
N GLU A 36 -3.38 -17.68 2.45
CA GLU A 36 -4.42 -18.33 1.63
C GLU A 36 -5.36 -19.21 2.47
N SER A 37 -4.80 -19.92 3.45
CA SER A 37 -5.53 -20.79 4.38
C SER A 37 -6.16 -20.08 5.58
N GLY A 38 -5.94 -18.77 5.74
CA GLY A 38 -6.46 -17.97 6.86
C GLY A 38 -5.68 -18.11 8.17
N ARG A 39 -4.46 -18.69 8.15
CA ARG A 39 -3.55 -18.77 9.31
C ARG A 39 -2.74 -17.49 9.52
N LEU A 40 -2.63 -16.64 8.50
CA LEU A 40 -1.93 -15.36 8.54
C LEU A 40 -2.86 -14.26 8.02
N ASP A 41 -2.85 -13.09 8.64
CA ASP A 41 -3.61 -11.95 8.15
C ASP A 41 -2.85 -11.16 7.06
N GLU A 42 -3.57 -10.34 6.30
CA GLU A 42 -3.02 -9.57 5.17
C GLU A 42 -1.96 -8.53 5.58
N ILE A 43 -2.03 -8.00 6.81
CA ILE A 43 -1.07 -7.01 7.32
C ILE A 43 0.23 -7.71 7.69
N SER A 44 0.16 -8.86 8.38
CA SER A 44 1.33 -9.69 8.68
C SER A 44 2.02 -10.17 7.40
N LEU A 45 1.26 -10.63 6.40
CA LEU A 45 1.81 -10.99 5.09
C LEU A 45 2.50 -9.80 4.41
N ARG A 46 1.83 -8.64 4.33
CA ARG A 46 2.42 -7.41 3.77
C ARG A 46 3.72 -7.03 4.46
N ASN A 47 3.75 -7.09 5.79
CA ASN A 47 4.92 -6.72 6.59
C ASN A 47 6.10 -7.67 6.36
N ALA A 48 5.86 -8.95 6.07
CA ALA A 48 6.92 -9.88 5.70
C ALA A 48 7.64 -9.47 4.39
N PHE A 49 6.96 -8.78 3.48
CA PHE A 49 7.57 -8.25 2.24
C PHE A 49 8.08 -6.81 2.37
N ALA A 50 7.91 -6.15 3.52
CA ALA A 50 8.42 -4.80 3.76
C ALA A 50 9.93 -4.63 3.53
N PRO A 51 10.81 -5.62 3.79
CA PRO A 51 12.24 -5.45 3.53
C PRO A 51 12.58 -5.13 2.06
N PHE A 52 11.73 -5.54 1.11
CA PHE A 52 11.95 -5.28 -0.32
C PHE A 52 11.59 -3.85 -0.75
N TYR A 53 11.08 -3.02 0.15
CA TYR A 53 10.75 -1.63 -0.17
C TYR A 53 12.03 -0.81 -0.38
N HIS A 54 13.10 -1.17 0.33
CA HIS A 54 14.37 -0.47 0.28
C HIS A 54 15.48 -1.50 0.25
N LEU A 55 16.18 -1.58 -0.89
CA LEU A 55 17.31 -2.47 -1.10
C LEU A 55 18.58 -1.66 -1.33
N THR A 56 19.69 -2.14 -0.80
CA THR A 56 21.02 -1.62 -1.15
C THR A 56 21.40 -2.03 -2.58
N PRO A 57 22.39 -1.36 -3.23
CA PRO A 57 22.85 -1.76 -4.57
C PRO A 57 23.25 -3.24 -4.67
N GLN A 58 23.88 -3.78 -3.62
CA GLN A 58 24.26 -5.20 -3.55
C GLN A 58 23.04 -6.12 -3.49
N GLN A 59 22.02 -5.74 -2.70
CA GLN A 59 20.77 -6.49 -2.60
C GLN A 59 19.96 -6.44 -3.89
N ILE A 60 20.00 -5.33 -4.63
CA ILE A 60 19.36 -5.24 -5.96
C ILE A 60 19.95 -6.28 -6.91
N ALA A 61 21.28 -6.38 -6.99
CA ALA A 61 21.94 -7.38 -7.84
C ALA A 61 21.54 -8.81 -7.43
N THR A 62 21.51 -9.07 -6.11
CA THR A 62 21.15 -10.38 -5.56
C THR A 62 19.67 -10.72 -5.76
N MET A 63 18.79 -9.73 -5.70
CA MET A 63 17.37 -9.85 -6.00
C MET A 63 17.13 -10.22 -7.47
N GLN A 64 17.88 -9.60 -8.39
CA GLN A 64 17.82 -9.94 -9.82
C GLN A 64 18.31 -11.37 -10.07
N ASP A 65 19.36 -11.81 -9.38
CA ASP A 65 19.85 -13.19 -9.44
C ASP A 65 18.80 -14.19 -8.91
N TRP A 66 18.08 -13.84 -7.83
CA TRP A 66 16.99 -14.65 -7.29
C TRP A 66 15.83 -14.80 -8.29
N VAL A 67 15.35 -13.70 -8.88
CA VAL A 67 14.27 -13.76 -9.90
C VAL A 67 14.68 -14.60 -11.10
N LYS A 68 15.93 -14.50 -11.56
CA LYS A 68 16.44 -15.31 -12.68
C LYS A 68 16.52 -16.80 -12.36
N SER A 69 16.93 -17.14 -11.14
CA SER A 69 17.10 -18.53 -10.70
C SER A 69 15.80 -19.20 -10.26
N SER A 70 14.77 -18.40 -9.91
CA SER A 70 13.46 -18.88 -9.46
C SER A 70 12.30 -18.30 -10.30
N PRO A 71 12.22 -18.57 -11.62
CA PRO A 71 11.25 -17.94 -12.54
C PRO A 71 9.78 -18.32 -12.30
N ASN A 72 9.53 -19.29 -11.41
CA ASN A 72 8.18 -19.69 -11.00
C ASN A 72 7.89 -19.37 -9.52
N SER A 73 8.75 -18.59 -8.86
CA SER A 73 8.54 -18.19 -7.47
C SER A 73 7.65 -16.96 -7.39
N TYR A 74 6.50 -17.14 -6.72
CA TYR A 74 5.63 -16.02 -6.34
C TYR A 74 6.40 -14.96 -5.55
N ALA A 75 7.15 -15.39 -4.53
CA ALA A 75 7.89 -14.49 -3.65
C ALA A 75 8.96 -13.67 -4.38
N ALA A 76 9.70 -14.29 -5.31
CA ALA A 76 10.74 -13.60 -6.08
C ALA A 76 10.14 -12.48 -6.95
N HIS A 77 9.11 -12.82 -7.74
CA HIS A 77 8.43 -11.85 -8.60
C HIS A 77 7.72 -10.75 -7.81
N LEU A 78 7.06 -11.11 -6.70
CA LEU A 78 6.41 -10.14 -5.83
C LEU A 78 7.42 -9.17 -5.23
N GLY A 79 8.49 -9.68 -4.61
CA GLY A 79 9.52 -8.86 -3.98
C GLY A 79 10.17 -7.89 -4.99
N TRP A 80 10.39 -8.33 -6.23
CA TRP A 80 11.05 -7.49 -7.24
C TRP A 80 10.11 -6.41 -7.76
N GLY A 81 8.84 -6.76 -8.02
CA GLY A 81 7.81 -5.81 -8.36
C GLY A 81 7.56 -4.76 -7.26
N ILE A 82 7.64 -5.17 -5.98
CA ILE A 82 7.56 -4.28 -4.82
C ILE A 82 8.69 -3.26 -4.84
N PHE A 83 9.93 -3.72 -4.97
CA PHE A 83 11.12 -2.86 -5.02
C PHE A 83 11.00 -1.85 -6.17
N LEU A 84 10.72 -2.31 -7.39
CA LEU A 84 10.63 -1.45 -8.57
C LEU A 84 9.56 -0.37 -8.41
N ARG A 85 8.36 -0.76 -7.93
CA ARG A 85 7.28 0.20 -7.66
C ARG A 85 7.67 1.20 -6.58
N ARG A 86 8.40 0.78 -5.54
CA ARG A 86 8.84 1.68 -4.47
C ARG A 86 9.94 2.62 -4.95
N ALA A 87 10.92 2.13 -5.70
CA ALA A 87 11.95 2.95 -6.33
C ALA A 87 11.34 4.03 -7.25
N ALA A 88 10.26 3.71 -7.99
CA ALA A 88 9.53 4.70 -8.79
C ALA A 88 8.95 5.84 -7.95
N LEU A 89 8.46 5.54 -6.74
CA LEU A 89 7.94 6.54 -5.81
C LEU A 89 9.08 7.34 -5.15
N ASP A 90 10.17 6.69 -4.76
CA ASP A 90 11.30 7.36 -4.12
C ASP A 90 11.99 8.32 -5.09
N ALA A 91 12.05 8.00 -6.39
CA ALA A 91 12.52 8.90 -7.45
C ALA A 91 11.70 10.20 -7.55
N GLN A 92 10.42 10.20 -7.13
CA GLN A 92 9.57 11.39 -7.08
C GLN A 92 9.91 12.31 -5.88
N GLY A 93 10.53 11.78 -4.81
CA GLY A 93 11.08 12.59 -3.72
C GLY A 93 10.08 13.51 -3.00
N GLY A 94 8.78 13.19 -3.04
CA GLY A 94 7.72 14.02 -2.47
C GLY A 94 7.28 15.21 -3.33
N GLN A 95 7.90 15.43 -4.50
CA GLN A 95 7.51 16.48 -5.44
C GLN A 95 6.16 16.15 -6.11
N ARG A 96 5.40 17.18 -6.50
CA ARG A 96 4.22 16.98 -7.36
C ARG A 96 4.67 16.53 -8.74
N ILE A 97 3.81 15.80 -9.48
CA ILE A 97 4.15 15.32 -10.83
C ILE A 97 4.52 16.51 -11.75
N ALA A 98 3.82 17.63 -11.62
CA ALA A 98 4.08 18.86 -12.38
C ALA A 98 5.45 19.52 -12.05
N GLU A 99 6.11 19.10 -10.97
CA GLU A 99 7.40 19.64 -10.50
C GLU A 99 8.58 18.71 -10.83
N LEU A 100 8.33 17.53 -11.40
CA LEU A 100 9.36 16.57 -11.76
C LEU A 100 10.05 16.97 -13.07
N SER A 101 11.38 16.85 -13.11
CA SER A 101 12.12 16.95 -14.37
C SER A 101 11.75 15.80 -15.31
N SER A 102 11.92 16.01 -16.62
CA SER A 102 11.69 14.98 -17.63
C SER A 102 12.46 13.69 -17.33
N GLU A 103 13.72 13.78 -16.89
CA GLU A 103 14.53 12.62 -16.52
C GLU A 103 13.94 11.83 -15.34
N LYS A 104 13.45 12.52 -14.30
CA LYS A 104 12.79 11.87 -13.16
C LYS A 104 11.47 11.21 -13.58
N LEU A 105 10.71 11.86 -14.47
CA LEU A 105 9.48 11.30 -15.03
C LEU A 105 9.76 10.03 -15.85
N GLU A 106 10.76 10.06 -16.73
CA GLU A 106 11.17 8.90 -17.52
C GLU A 106 11.69 7.75 -16.65
N SER A 107 12.51 8.05 -15.64
CA SER A 107 12.99 7.06 -14.67
C SER A 107 11.83 6.39 -13.92
N ARG A 108 10.89 7.19 -13.40
CA ARG A 108 9.68 6.71 -12.73
C ARG A 108 8.85 5.83 -13.65
N THR A 109 8.59 6.26 -14.89
CA THR A 109 7.82 5.49 -15.88
C THR A 109 8.49 4.15 -16.17
N ARG A 110 9.80 4.13 -16.42
CA ARG A 110 10.55 2.89 -16.67
C ARG A 110 10.44 1.90 -15.50
N LEU A 111 10.56 2.39 -14.27
CA LEU A 111 10.44 1.55 -13.07
C LEU A 111 9.02 0.98 -12.88
N LEU A 112 7.98 1.77 -13.15
CA LEU A 112 6.59 1.29 -13.09
C LEU A 112 6.29 0.26 -14.19
N GLU A 113 6.75 0.49 -15.42
CA GLU A 113 6.61 -0.46 -16.54
C GLU A 113 7.39 -1.75 -16.29
N ALA A 114 8.53 -1.69 -15.60
CA ALA A 114 9.25 -2.89 -15.16
C ALA A 114 8.55 -3.63 -14.01
N ALA A 115 7.91 -2.92 -13.08
CA ALA A 115 7.22 -3.52 -11.93
C ALA A 115 5.98 -4.32 -12.36
N LYS A 116 5.22 -3.79 -13.33
CA LYS A 116 3.93 -4.35 -13.77
C LYS A 116 4.00 -5.83 -14.20
N PRO A 117 4.87 -6.27 -15.13
CA PRO A 117 4.94 -7.67 -15.54
C PRO A 117 5.36 -8.61 -14.40
N GLU A 118 6.23 -8.15 -13.50
CA GLU A 118 6.67 -8.94 -12.33
C GLU A 118 5.51 -9.16 -11.36
N LEU A 119 4.74 -8.11 -11.06
CA LEU A 119 3.55 -8.24 -10.21
C LEU A 119 2.43 -9.04 -10.89
N GLN A 120 2.31 -8.97 -12.22
CA GLN A 120 1.38 -9.82 -12.98
C GLN A 120 1.77 -11.31 -12.93
N ARG A 121 3.07 -11.63 -13.02
CA ARG A 121 3.56 -13.00 -12.82
C ARG A 121 3.26 -13.49 -11.42
N ALA A 122 3.60 -12.71 -10.39
CA ALA A 122 3.26 -13.05 -9.01
C ALA A 122 1.75 -13.29 -8.85
N ARG A 123 0.90 -12.41 -9.42
CA ARG A 123 -0.54 -12.58 -9.39
C ARG A 123 -1.03 -13.91 -9.97
N ALA A 124 -0.37 -14.45 -10.99
CA ALA A 124 -0.73 -15.71 -11.62
C ALA A 124 -0.27 -16.97 -10.86
N LEU A 125 0.61 -16.83 -9.85
CA LEU A 125 1.28 -17.95 -9.17
C LEU A 125 0.63 -18.36 -7.83
N THR A 126 -0.49 -17.76 -7.45
CA THR A 126 -1.17 -17.97 -6.16
C THR A 126 -2.69 -17.85 -6.31
N ALA A 127 -3.45 -18.55 -5.46
CA ALA A 127 -4.91 -18.55 -5.50
C ALA A 127 -5.52 -17.27 -4.89
N LYS A 128 -4.82 -16.64 -3.92
CA LYS A 128 -5.23 -15.34 -3.33
C LYS A 128 -4.13 -14.28 -3.48
N PRO A 129 -3.96 -13.69 -4.67
CA PRO A 129 -2.88 -12.74 -4.98
C PRO A 129 -3.07 -11.33 -4.37
N MET A 130 -3.58 -11.19 -3.14
CA MET A 130 -3.95 -9.88 -2.58
C MET A 130 -2.78 -8.87 -2.56
N LEU A 131 -1.56 -9.30 -2.20
CA LEU A 131 -0.40 -8.39 -2.24
C LEU A 131 -0.02 -7.98 -3.66
N ALA A 132 -0.07 -8.90 -4.62
CA ALA A 132 0.23 -8.57 -6.01
C ALA A 132 -0.80 -7.56 -6.56
N ILE A 133 -2.09 -7.76 -6.25
CA ILE A 133 -3.17 -6.82 -6.61
C ILE A 133 -2.96 -5.46 -5.92
N PHE A 134 -2.65 -5.44 -4.62
CA PHE A 134 -2.37 -4.22 -3.87
C PHE A 134 -1.23 -3.40 -4.50
N HIS A 135 -0.15 -4.06 -4.91
CA HIS A 135 0.99 -3.39 -5.55
C HIS A 135 0.70 -2.97 -6.99
N LEU A 136 -0.03 -3.78 -7.77
CA LEU A 136 -0.51 -3.39 -9.11
C LEU A 136 -1.40 -2.15 -9.03
N MET A 137 -2.27 -2.07 -8.03
CA MET A 137 -3.11 -0.89 -7.82
C MET A 137 -2.27 0.35 -7.47
N GLY A 138 -1.16 0.16 -6.75
CA GLY A 138 -0.16 1.21 -6.56
C GLY A 138 0.49 1.68 -7.87
N VAL A 139 0.76 0.77 -8.80
CA VAL A 139 1.25 1.12 -10.16
C VAL A 139 0.18 1.91 -10.91
N SER A 140 -1.07 1.40 -10.96
CA SER A 140 -2.19 2.07 -11.62
C SER A 140 -2.46 3.47 -11.06
N LEU A 141 -2.42 3.66 -9.75
CA LEU A 141 -2.54 4.96 -9.10
C LEU A 141 -1.49 5.95 -9.62
N PHE A 142 -0.22 5.53 -9.68
CA PHE A 142 0.87 6.39 -10.14
C PHE A 142 0.84 6.68 -11.65
N GLN A 143 0.16 5.83 -12.43
CA GLN A 143 -0.08 6.03 -13.84
C GLN A 143 -1.39 6.80 -14.12
N GLY A 144 -2.19 7.11 -13.10
CA GLY A 144 -3.51 7.75 -13.26
C GLY A 144 -4.57 6.82 -13.88
N ASP A 145 -4.34 5.51 -13.89
CA ASP A 145 -5.24 4.52 -14.50
C ASP A 145 -6.34 4.11 -13.51
N GLN A 146 -7.42 4.89 -13.50
CA GLN A 146 -8.60 4.66 -12.66
C GLN A 146 -9.38 3.40 -13.08
N VAL A 147 -9.36 3.04 -14.37
CA VAL A 147 -10.05 1.84 -14.87
C VAL A 147 -9.35 0.59 -14.37
N ALA A 148 -8.02 0.53 -14.45
CA ALA A 148 -7.25 -0.57 -13.89
C ALA A 148 -7.41 -0.64 -12.37
N SER A 149 -7.37 0.50 -11.67
CA SER A 149 -7.56 0.54 -10.21
C SER A 149 -8.92 -0.04 -9.80
N ARG A 150 -10.01 0.35 -10.48
CA ARG A 150 -11.35 -0.22 -10.23
C ARG A 150 -11.43 -1.71 -10.57
N THR A 151 -10.82 -2.14 -11.67
CA THR A 151 -10.80 -3.55 -12.08
C THR A 151 -10.11 -4.42 -11.02
N LEU A 152 -8.95 -3.98 -10.54
CA LEU A 152 -8.19 -4.65 -9.49
C LEU A 152 -8.95 -4.70 -8.15
N ALA A 153 -9.66 -3.63 -7.78
CA ALA A 153 -10.49 -3.62 -6.58
C ALA A 153 -11.65 -4.62 -6.68
N ASN A 154 -12.37 -4.61 -7.81
CA ASN A 154 -13.47 -5.54 -8.05
C ASN A 154 -13.01 -7.01 -8.04
N GLU A 155 -11.82 -7.28 -8.57
CA GLU A 155 -11.22 -8.60 -8.53
C GLU A 155 -10.90 -9.03 -7.10
N ALA A 156 -10.20 -8.19 -6.33
CA ALA A 156 -9.87 -8.50 -4.94
C ALA A 156 -11.13 -8.78 -4.11
N ASN A 157 -12.17 -7.96 -4.26
CA ASN A 157 -13.44 -8.12 -3.55
C ASN A 157 -14.16 -9.42 -3.91
N LYS A 158 -13.99 -9.93 -5.13
CA LYS A 158 -14.53 -11.24 -5.54
C LYS A 158 -13.74 -12.41 -4.93
N ILE A 159 -12.42 -12.29 -4.84
CA ILE A 159 -11.55 -13.33 -4.29
C ILE A 159 -11.72 -13.42 -2.77
N ASP A 160 -11.75 -12.27 -2.10
CA ASP A 160 -11.94 -12.17 -0.66
C ASP A 160 -12.79 -10.94 -0.32
N PRO A 161 -14.10 -11.09 -0.08
CA PRO A 161 -14.98 -9.98 0.27
C PRO A 161 -14.56 -9.19 1.52
N LYS A 162 -13.79 -9.82 2.43
CA LYS A 162 -13.33 -9.25 3.69
C LYS A 162 -11.97 -8.54 3.59
N ASN A 163 -11.33 -8.55 2.42
CA ASN A 163 -10.05 -7.87 2.23
C ASN A 163 -10.16 -6.39 2.63
N ARG A 164 -9.24 -5.90 3.47
CA ARG A 164 -9.20 -4.48 3.85
C ARG A 164 -8.05 -3.80 3.15
N LEU A 165 -6.91 -4.47 2.99
CA LEU A 165 -5.69 -3.91 2.40
C LEU A 165 -5.88 -3.36 0.98
N VAL A 166 -6.56 -4.12 0.10
CA VAL A 166 -6.82 -3.65 -1.28
C VAL A 166 -7.92 -2.59 -1.29
N ARG A 167 -8.96 -2.70 -0.46
CA ARG A 167 -9.99 -1.67 -0.33
C ARG A 167 -9.43 -0.34 0.18
N ASP A 168 -8.55 -0.37 1.18
CA ASP A 168 -7.85 0.81 1.70
C ASP A 168 -6.99 1.46 0.62
N ARG A 169 -6.28 0.65 -0.19
CA ARG A 169 -5.53 1.15 -1.34
C ARG A 169 -6.44 1.78 -2.39
N TYR A 170 -7.58 1.17 -2.70
CA TYR A 170 -8.54 1.70 -3.67
C TYR A 170 -9.16 3.01 -3.18
N MET A 171 -9.45 3.11 -1.88
CA MET A 171 -9.97 4.34 -1.28
C MET A 171 -9.07 5.54 -1.56
N VAL A 172 -7.76 5.34 -1.58
CA VAL A 172 -6.80 6.40 -1.88
C VAL A 172 -6.85 6.85 -3.33
N THR A 173 -7.13 5.95 -4.27
CA THR A 173 -7.29 6.31 -5.68
C THR A 173 -8.54 7.18 -5.92
N LEU A 174 -9.49 7.16 -4.97
CA LEU A 174 -10.72 7.96 -5.00
C LEU A 174 -10.59 9.34 -4.33
N THR A 175 -9.42 9.69 -3.77
CA THR A 175 -9.21 11.04 -3.22
C THR A 175 -9.18 12.08 -4.35
N PRO A 176 -9.67 13.32 -4.14
CA PRO A 176 -9.79 14.33 -5.20
C PRO A 176 -8.48 14.63 -5.95
N ARG A 177 -7.35 14.64 -5.22
CA ARG A 177 -6.01 14.87 -5.81
C ARG A 177 -5.56 13.82 -6.82
N TRP A 178 -6.22 12.65 -6.85
CA TRP A 178 -5.97 11.58 -7.81
C TRP A 178 -7.11 11.43 -8.84
N GLY A 179 -7.97 12.44 -8.97
CA GLY A 179 -9.09 12.46 -9.93
C GLY A 179 -10.38 11.81 -9.41
N GLY A 180 -10.43 11.47 -8.11
CA GLY A 180 -11.63 10.98 -7.45
C GLY A 180 -12.50 12.09 -6.86
N SER A 181 -13.36 11.74 -5.90
CA SER A 181 -14.23 12.68 -5.20
C SER A 181 -14.81 12.09 -3.90
N TYR A 182 -15.20 12.94 -2.95
CA TYR A 182 -15.86 12.49 -1.71
C TYR A 182 -17.19 11.74 -1.96
N PRO A 183 -18.04 12.12 -2.94
CA PRO A 183 -19.17 11.29 -3.34
C PRO A 183 -18.76 9.89 -3.80
N ALA A 184 -17.68 9.76 -4.59
CA ALA A 184 -17.18 8.45 -5.03
C ALA A 184 -16.66 7.61 -3.85
N MET A 185 -15.94 8.23 -2.92
CA MET A 185 -15.51 7.61 -1.66
C MET A 185 -16.70 7.09 -0.83
N ARG A 186 -17.73 7.93 -0.61
CA ARG A 186 -18.95 7.51 0.11
C ARG A 186 -19.68 6.37 -0.60
N SER A 187 -19.78 6.43 -1.93
CA SER A 187 -20.38 5.36 -2.73
C SER A 187 -19.60 4.04 -2.57
N PHE A 188 -18.27 4.10 -2.58
CA PHE A 188 -17.44 2.92 -2.36
C PHE A 188 -17.56 2.35 -0.94
N ILE A 189 -17.68 3.19 0.10
CA ILE A 189 -17.95 2.74 1.48
C ILE A 189 -19.30 2.01 1.54
N ALA A 190 -20.36 2.58 0.94
CA ALA A 190 -21.68 1.98 0.92
C ALA A 190 -21.69 0.62 0.18
N ALA A 191 -21.04 0.56 -0.99
CA ALA A 191 -20.87 -0.69 -1.74
C ALA A 191 -20.08 -1.73 -0.93
N SER A 192 -18.98 -1.33 -0.30
CA SER A 192 -18.17 -2.23 0.54
C SER A 192 -18.97 -2.82 1.70
N ARG A 193 -19.86 -2.02 2.31
CA ARG A 193 -20.77 -2.49 3.37
C ARG A 193 -21.75 -3.52 2.82
N ALA A 194 -22.34 -3.27 1.65
CA ALA A 194 -23.28 -4.19 1.01
C ALA A 194 -22.60 -5.50 0.55
N GLU A 195 -21.33 -5.44 0.19
CA GLU A 195 -20.49 -6.58 -0.17
C GLU A 195 -20.00 -7.40 1.05
N GLY A 196 -20.35 -6.99 2.27
CA GLY A 196 -20.04 -7.75 3.49
C GLY A 196 -18.70 -7.43 4.14
N LEU A 197 -18.08 -6.29 3.81
CA LEU A 197 -16.93 -5.80 4.58
C LEU A 197 -17.35 -5.58 6.03
N ASP A 198 -16.51 -6.05 6.97
CA ASP A 198 -16.81 -5.93 8.39
C ASP A 198 -16.77 -4.49 8.90
N THR A 199 -17.23 -4.30 10.13
CA THR A 199 -17.33 -2.96 10.72
C THR A 199 -15.97 -2.28 10.86
N GLU A 200 -14.90 -3.03 11.09
CA GLU A 200 -13.55 -2.48 11.23
C GLU A 200 -13.01 -1.99 9.88
N GLY A 201 -13.15 -2.80 8.81
CA GLY A 201 -12.80 -2.40 7.46
C GLY A 201 -13.59 -1.18 6.99
N ILE A 202 -14.87 -1.06 7.37
CA ILE A 202 -15.62 0.17 7.06
C ILE A 202 -15.05 1.40 7.78
N ARG A 203 -14.62 1.26 9.05
CA ARG A 203 -13.95 2.36 9.77
C ARG A 203 -12.64 2.77 9.10
N HIS A 204 -11.88 1.82 8.53
CA HIS A 204 -10.67 2.17 7.77
C HIS A 204 -11.01 3.12 6.63
N LEU A 205 -11.99 2.75 5.80
CA LEU A 205 -12.39 3.56 4.65
C LEU A 205 -12.90 4.94 5.07
N GLU A 206 -13.74 5.01 6.10
CA GLU A 206 -14.22 6.28 6.66
C GLU A 206 -13.07 7.15 7.19
N ALA A 207 -12.10 6.56 7.90
CA ALA A 207 -10.95 7.29 8.42
C ALA A 207 -10.04 7.84 7.31
N ILE A 208 -9.79 7.06 6.25
CA ILE A 208 -9.05 7.51 5.06
C ILE A 208 -9.77 8.69 4.39
N MET A 209 -11.10 8.64 4.29
CA MET A 209 -11.90 9.74 3.74
C MET A 209 -11.75 11.01 4.60
N TYR A 210 -11.86 10.90 5.92
CA TYR A 210 -11.72 12.05 6.80
C TYR A 210 -10.30 12.63 6.82
N ASP A 211 -9.26 11.81 6.77
CA ASP A 211 -7.88 12.29 6.63
C ASP A 211 -7.71 13.12 5.35
N ASP A 212 -8.27 12.65 4.24
CA ASP A 212 -8.22 13.38 2.97
C ASP A 212 -9.06 14.68 2.97
N MET A 213 -10.24 14.66 3.60
CA MET A 213 -11.06 15.87 3.80
C MET A 213 -10.30 16.91 4.63
N GLY A 214 -9.63 16.49 5.71
CA GLY A 214 -8.81 17.37 6.51
C GLY A 214 -7.61 17.93 5.75
N HIS A 215 -6.95 17.10 4.93
CA HIS A 215 -5.87 17.54 4.06
C HIS A 215 -6.34 18.61 3.06
N SER A 216 -7.47 18.39 2.40
CA SER A 216 -8.02 19.35 1.45
C SER A 216 -8.42 20.67 2.12
N ALA A 217 -9.02 20.62 3.32
CA ALA A 217 -9.33 21.82 4.09
C ALA A 217 -8.05 22.59 4.50
N MET A 218 -6.99 21.87 4.87
CA MET A 218 -5.68 22.46 5.16
C MET A 218 -5.08 23.15 3.93
N GLU A 219 -5.12 22.51 2.75
CA GLU A 219 -4.65 23.11 1.49
C GLU A 219 -5.46 24.36 1.11
N ALA A 220 -6.75 24.39 1.45
CA ALA A 220 -7.62 25.57 1.28
C ALA A 220 -7.40 26.67 2.34
N GLY A 221 -6.58 26.43 3.36
CA GLY A 221 -6.34 27.35 4.47
C GLY A 221 -7.41 27.34 5.56
N ASP A 222 -8.42 26.46 5.48
CA ASP A 222 -9.46 26.30 6.49
C ASP A 222 -8.99 25.38 7.62
N ARG A 223 -8.28 25.98 8.58
CA ARG A 223 -7.72 25.26 9.73
C ARG A 223 -8.79 24.65 10.63
N ALA A 224 -9.94 25.31 10.79
CA ALA A 224 -10.99 24.84 11.67
C ALA A 224 -11.63 23.56 11.12
N GLU A 225 -11.94 23.56 9.82
CA GLU A 225 -12.50 22.39 9.16
C GLU A 225 -11.46 21.26 9.02
N ALA A 226 -10.18 21.60 8.79
CA ALA A 226 -9.08 20.62 8.79
C ALA A 226 -8.97 19.89 10.15
N TYR A 227 -8.93 20.64 11.24
CA TYR A 227 -8.88 20.10 12.61
C TYR A 227 -10.04 19.15 12.90
N LYS A 228 -11.26 19.56 12.55
CA LYS A 228 -12.47 18.75 12.71
C LYS A 228 -12.34 17.40 11.99
N TYR A 229 -11.96 17.38 10.72
CA TYR A 229 -11.85 16.12 9.98
C TYR A 229 -10.71 15.23 10.45
N PHE A 230 -9.54 15.79 10.77
CA PHE A 230 -8.44 15.01 11.32
C PHE A 230 -8.80 14.34 12.65
N ARG A 231 -9.58 15.01 13.51
CA ARG A 231 -10.10 14.38 14.73
C ARG A 231 -11.07 13.24 14.45
N MET A 232 -11.94 13.38 13.47
CA MET A 232 -12.85 12.30 13.07
C MET A 232 -12.06 11.07 12.57
N ALA A 233 -10.99 11.27 11.81
CA ALA A 233 -10.10 10.20 11.39
C ALA A 233 -9.41 9.50 12.58
N LEU A 234 -8.85 10.27 13.51
CA LEU A 234 -8.12 9.73 14.68
C LEU A 234 -9.06 9.08 15.73
N ASP A 235 -10.30 9.54 15.85
CA ASP A 235 -11.31 8.91 16.71
C ASP A 235 -11.73 7.52 16.17
N LEU A 236 -11.75 7.33 14.85
CA LEU A 236 -11.97 6.03 14.22
C LEU A 236 -10.77 5.10 14.42
N ASP A 237 -9.55 5.61 14.21
CA ASP A 237 -8.30 4.88 14.41
C ASP A 237 -8.14 4.32 15.83
N ALA A 238 -8.57 5.06 16.86
CA ALA A 238 -8.56 4.58 18.24
C ALA A 238 -9.36 3.28 18.45
N ARG A 239 -10.25 2.92 17.52
CA ARG A 239 -11.04 1.68 17.50
C ARG A 239 -10.53 0.63 16.52
N ILE A 240 -9.52 0.97 15.73
CA ILE A 240 -8.86 0.10 14.74
C ILE A 240 -7.54 -0.41 15.36
N GLY A 241 -6.66 0.50 15.75
CA GLY A 241 -5.32 0.16 16.25
C GLY A 241 -4.37 -0.37 15.17
N GLY A 242 -3.36 -1.14 15.56
CA GLY A 242 -2.42 -1.74 14.61
C GLY A 242 -1.46 -0.73 13.97
N SER A 243 -1.21 -0.83 12.65
CA SER A 243 -0.37 0.10 11.88
C SER A 243 -1.18 1.14 11.09
N PHE A 244 -2.50 1.14 11.26
CA PHE A 244 -3.39 1.81 10.33
C PHE A 244 -3.10 3.31 10.29
N ARG A 245 -2.92 3.93 11.46
CA ARG A 245 -2.54 5.34 11.60
C ARG A 245 -1.28 5.69 10.80
N GLU A 246 -0.21 4.92 10.95
CA GLU A 246 1.06 5.22 10.31
C GLU A 246 1.01 5.01 8.79
N ASP A 247 0.17 4.09 8.32
CA ASP A 247 0.06 3.75 6.90
C ASP A 247 -0.86 4.71 6.13
N TYR A 248 -1.92 5.21 6.77
CA TYR A 248 -3.01 5.91 6.09
C TYR A 248 -3.40 7.27 6.69
N LEU A 249 -3.07 7.56 7.95
CA LEU A 249 -3.48 8.79 8.64
C LEU A 249 -2.31 9.70 9.02
N MET A 250 -1.23 9.64 8.24
CA MET A 250 -0.01 10.42 8.51
C MET A 250 -0.28 11.93 8.59
N THR A 251 -1.16 12.46 7.72
CA THR A 251 -1.48 13.88 7.70
C THR A 251 -2.24 14.29 8.95
N SER A 252 -3.29 13.55 9.32
CA SER A 252 -4.02 13.76 10.58
C SER A 252 -3.09 13.72 11.79
N ASN A 253 -2.23 12.69 11.86
CA ASN A 253 -1.31 12.51 12.97
C ASN A 253 -0.29 13.65 13.05
N ALA A 254 0.34 14.02 11.94
CA ALA A 254 1.31 15.11 11.89
C ALA A 254 0.68 16.46 12.22
N TYR A 255 -0.53 16.72 11.75
CA TYR A 255 -1.24 17.98 12.00
C TYR A 255 -1.60 18.13 13.48
N ILE A 256 -2.32 17.16 14.03
CA ILE A 256 -2.83 17.22 15.42
C ILE A 256 -1.68 17.22 16.42
N CYS A 257 -0.65 16.39 16.20
CA CYS A 257 0.47 16.30 17.13
C CYS A 257 1.56 17.36 16.93
N GLY A 258 1.65 17.92 15.73
CA GLY A 258 2.55 19.04 15.44
C GLY A 258 2.03 20.38 15.96
N GLN A 259 0.72 20.65 15.85
CA GLN A 259 0.15 21.98 16.14
C GLN A 259 -0.54 22.06 17.50
N ASP A 260 -1.43 21.12 17.82
CA ASP A 260 -2.34 21.26 18.98
C ASP A 260 -1.93 20.42 20.19
N ARG A 261 -1.01 19.45 20.03
CA ARG A 261 -0.54 18.54 21.08
C ARG A 261 -1.67 17.97 21.94
N ASP A 262 -2.82 17.67 21.35
CA ASP A 262 -3.91 17.02 22.06
C ASP A 262 -3.44 15.63 22.51
N ALA A 263 -3.10 15.53 23.81
CA ALA A 263 -2.50 14.35 24.41
C ALA A 263 -3.38 13.09 24.28
N LYS A 264 -4.67 13.26 23.97
CA LYS A 264 -5.55 12.14 23.62
C LYS A 264 -5.05 11.37 22.41
N TYR A 265 -4.53 12.09 21.41
CA TYR A 265 -4.17 11.54 20.10
C TYR A 265 -2.67 11.32 19.93
N CYS A 266 -1.83 12.04 20.66
CA CYS A 266 -0.37 12.03 20.49
C CYS A 266 0.28 11.03 21.44
N ARG A 267 0.64 9.87 20.89
CA ARG A 267 1.32 8.78 21.58
C ARG A 267 2.59 8.40 20.83
#